data_AF-A0A3N6E3R9-F1
#
_entry.id   AF-A0A3N6E3R9-F1
#
_cell.length_a   1.000
_cell.length_b   1.000
_cell.length_c   1.000
_cell.angle_alpha   90.00
_cell.angle_beta   90.00
_cell.angle_gamma   90.00
#
_symmetry.space_group_name_H-M   'P 1'
#
loop_
_entity.id
_entity.type
_entity.pdbx_description
1 polymer ?
#
loop_
_entity_poly.entity_id
_entity_poly.type
_entity_poly.pdbx_seq_one_letter_code
_entity_poly.pdbx_strand_id
1 'polypeptide(L)'
;MTDPQNIVVQLCVQGMQAETEGRDARARDLFLQAWEAAEDDYDACIAAHYLARHQPTPQETLHWNQECLNRADKVGDDRVRGFYASLHGNMARAHRDLGQIDQAREHFESAAKHIDDVPAGPHQQWLRYRIAAGLRATAPAAPQQHEDPVGELLTKLCARTDLEALSLLLPTYMGSLGTPEDEESITTALRMLHAERRLPNEEQAALSHAIKVRSAV
;
A
#
# COMPACT_ATOMS: atom_id res chain seq x y z
N MET A 1 20.82 0.18 10.89
CA MET A 1 21.66 -0.73 10.07
C MET A 1 21.68 -2.04 10.81
N THR A 2 21.03 -3.09 10.30
CA THR A 2 20.88 -4.39 10.96
C THR A 2 22.23 -5.08 11.11
N ASP A 3 22.53 -5.57 12.32
CA ASP A 3 23.75 -6.32 12.60
C ASP A 3 23.70 -7.66 11.83
N PRO A 4 24.64 -7.94 10.89
CA PRO A 4 24.67 -9.20 10.15
C PRO A 4 24.83 -10.45 11.03
N GLN A 5 25.26 -10.28 12.29
CA GLN A 5 25.39 -11.36 13.27
C GLN A 5 24.09 -11.64 14.03
N ASN A 6 23.05 -10.81 13.86
CA ASN A 6 21.77 -11.02 14.51
C ASN A 6 21.09 -12.29 13.98
N ILE A 7 20.92 -13.27 14.86
CA ILE A 7 20.37 -14.59 14.53
C ILE A 7 18.94 -14.50 14.00
N VAL A 8 18.12 -13.57 14.51
CA VAL A 8 16.74 -13.35 14.06
C VAL A 8 16.73 -12.90 12.60
N VAL A 9 17.59 -11.94 12.24
CA VAL A 9 17.72 -11.48 10.86
C VAL A 9 18.18 -12.62 9.95
N GLN A 10 19.15 -13.42 10.38
CA GLN A 10 19.64 -14.58 9.59
C GLN A 10 18.55 -15.64 9.37
N LEU A 11 17.79 -15.97 10.41
CA LEU A 11 16.68 -16.92 10.32
C LEU A 11 15.58 -16.40 9.40
N CYS A 12 15.27 -15.10 9.47
CA CYS A 12 14.30 -14.47 8.56
C CYS A 12 14.78 -14.48 7.10
N VAL A 13 16.07 -14.22 6.84
CA VAL A 13 16.65 -14.33 5.49
C VAL A 13 16.56 -15.76 4.95
N GLN A 14 16.89 -16.76 5.77
CA GLN A 14 16.74 -18.17 5.37
C GLN A 14 15.27 -18.53 5.13
N GLY A 15 14.35 -17.98 5.93
CA GLY A 15 12.91 -18.17 5.77
C GLY A 15 12.43 -17.62 4.43
N MET A 16 12.82 -16.39 4.07
CA MET A 16 12.51 -15.80 2.76
C MET A 16 13.08 -16.61 1.58
N GLN A 17 14.27 -17.19 1.74
CA GLN A 17 14.82 -18.09 0.74
C GLN A 17 13.97 -19.35 0.59
N ALA A 18 13.51 -19.94 1.69
CA ALA A 18 12.60 -21.09 1.66
C ALA A 18 11.25 -20.75 1.00
N GLU A 19 10.70 -19.55 1.22
CA GLU A 19 9.49 -19.07 0.51
C GLU A 19 9.72 -18.99 -1.00
N THR A 20 10.87 -18.45 -1.42
CA THR A 20 11.23 -18.33 -2.85
C THR A 20 11.31 -19.69 -3.53
N GLU A 21 11.65 -20.73 -2.77
CA GLU A 21 11.73 -22.12 -3.23
C GLU A 21 10.41 -22.90 -3.06
N GLY A 22 9.33 -22.26 -2.59
CA GLY A 22 8.03 -22.89 -2.37
C GLY A 22 7.98 -23.84 -1.17
N ARG A 23 8.90 -23.69 -0.20
CA ARG A 23 9.01 -24.53 0.99
C ARG A 23 8.35 -23.85 2.21
N ASP A 24 7.05 -23.60 2.11
CA ASP A 24 6.29 -22.79 3.10
C ASP A 24 6.38 -23.33 4.53
N ALA A 25 6.27 -24.64 4.73
CA ALA A 25 6.41 -25.23 6.06
C ALA A 25 7.79 -24.95 6.68
N ARG A 26 8.85 -25.01 5.87
CA ARG A 26 10.21 -24.70 6.32
C ARG A 26 10.38 -23.21 6.60
N ALA A 27 9.78 -22.36 5.78
CA ALA A 27 9.79 -20.91 6.02
C ALA A 27 9.13 -20.58 7.36
N ARG A 28 7.95 -21.14 7.63
CA ARG A 28 7.25 -20.99 8.91
C ARG A 28 8.10 -21.43 10.10
N ASP A 29 8.73 -22.60 10.02
CA ASP A 29 9.58 -23.11 11.10
C ASP A 29 10.78 -22.20 11.38
N LEU A 30 11.36 -21.60 10.33
CA LEU A 30 12.47 -20.64 10.46
C LEU A 30 12.02 -19.33 11.11
N PHE A 31 10.85 -18.81 10.72
CA PHE A 31 10.30 -17.61 11.34
C PHE A 31 9.88 -17.83 12.79
N LEU A 32 9.41 -19.03 13.14
CA LEU A 32 9.13 -19.39 14.53
C LEU A 32 10.40 -19.43 15.38
N GLN A 33 11.48 -20.03 14.84
CA GLN A 33 12.79 -19.99 15.50
C GLN A 33 13.30 -18.56 15.67
N ALA A 34 13.06 -17.68 14.68
CA ALA A 34 13.43 -16.27 14.76
C ALA A 34 12.67 -15.56 15.90
N TRP A 35 11.39 -15.89 16.08
CA TRP A 35 10.57 -15.36 17.18
C TRP A 35 11.04 -15.85 18.54
N GLU A 36 11.35 -17.14 18.68
CA GLU A 36 11.87 -17.73 19.93
C GLU A 36 13.27 -17.21 20.30
N ALA A 37 14.06 -16.82 19.30
CA ALA A 37 15.41 -16.27 19.48
C ALA A 37 15.45 -14.75 19.66
N ALA A 38 14.32 -14.05 19.57
CA ALA A 38 14.29 -12.60 19.71
C ALA A 38 14.64 -12.16 21.14
N GLU A 39 15.65 -11.30 21.26
CA GLU A 39 16.12 -10.79 22.56
C GLU A 39 15.52 -9.43 22.93
N ASP A 40 15.05 -8.67 21.93
CA ASP A 40 14.41 -7.36 22.13
C ASP A 40 13.14 -7.19 21.27
N ASP A 41 12.42 -6.09 21.50
CA ASP A 41 11.18 -5.80 20.76
C ASP A 41 11.44 -5.50 19.27
N TYR A 42 12.65 -5.11 18.86
CA TYR A 42 12.97 -4.87 17.45
C TYR A 42 13.08 -6.20 16.69
N ASP A 43 13.79 -7.16 17.26
CA ASP A 43 13.91 -8.52 16.73
C ASP A 43 12.54 -9.22 16.74
N ALA A 44 11.78 -9.09 17.83
CA ALA A 44 10.44 -9.64 17.92
C ALA A 44 9.50 -9.03 16.86
N CYS A 45 9.61 -7.73 16.60
CA CYS A 45 8.87 -7.05 15.52
C CYS A 45 9.20 -7.68 14.16
N ILE A 46 10.48 -7.88 13.84
CA ILE A 46 10.90 -8.48 12.55
C ILE A 46 10.38 -9.92 12.44
N ALA A 47 10.53 -10.73 13.48
CA ALA A 47 10.08 -12.12 13.45
C ALA A 47 8.55 -12.24 13.31
N ALA A 48 7.80 -11.44 14.06
CA ALA A 48 6.33 -11.41 13.99
C ALA A 48 5.83 -11.01 12.59
N HIS A 49 6.50 -10.08 11.92
CA HIS A 49 6.18 -9.69 10.54
C HIS A 49 6.21 -10.89 9.59
N TYR A 50 7.26 -11.71 9.65
CA TYR A 50 7.39 -12.88 8.78
C TYR A 50 6.46 -14.02 9.18
N LEU A 51 6.25 -14.23 10.49
CA LEU A 51 5.28 -15.22 10.96
C LEU A 51 3.87 -14.93 10.47
N ALA A 52 3.43 -13.66 10.44
CA ALA A 52 2.09 -13.28 9.98
C ALA A 52 1.76 -13.77 8.55
N ARG A 53 2.79 -14.02 7.72
CA ARG A 53 2.65 -14.49 6.33
C ARG A 53 2.32 -15.98 6.21
N HIS A 54 2.55 -16.75 7.27
CA HIS A 54 2.45 -18.23 7.29
C HIS A 54 1.48 -18.72 8.37
N GLN A 55 0.27 -18.18 8.37
CA GLN A 55 -0.77 -18.58 9.31
C GLN A 55 -1.91 -19.31 8.61
N PRO A 56 -2.49 -20.35 9.23
CA PRO A 56 -3.54 -21.14 8.59
C PRO A 56 -4.88 -20.40 8.52
N THR A 57 -5.07 -19.35 9.32
CA THR A 57 -6.31 -18.56 9.33
C THR A 57 -6.06 -17.04 9.25
N PRO A 58 -6.99 -16.27 8.65
CA PRO A 58 -6.91 -14.81 8.65
C PRO A 58 -6.88 -14.20 10.07
N GLN A 59 -7.50 -14.85 11.06
CA GLN A 59 -7.49 -14.43 12.46
C GLN A 59 -6.08 -14.51 13.06
N GLU A 60 -5.35 -15.59 12.79
CA GLU A 60 -3.95 -15.73 13.23
C GLU A 60 -3.03 -14.78 12.47
N THR A 61 -3.26 -14.54 11.17
CA THR A 61 -2.56 -13.49 10.43
C THR A 61 -2.79 -12.12 11.08
N LEU A 62 -4.03 -11.79 11.46
CA LEU A 62 -4.32 -10.55 12.17
C LEU A 62 -3.60 -10.50 13.53
N HIS A 63 -3.63 -11.58 14.30
CA HIS A 63 -2.95 -11.67 15.59
C HIS A 63 -1.46 -11.36 15.48
N TRP A 64 -0.75 -12.00 14.53
CA TRP A 64 0.68 -11.77 14.34
C TRP A 64 1.00 -10.38 13.78
N ASN A 65 0.15 -9.83 12.91
CA ASN A 65 0.31 -8.44 12.47
C ASN A 65 0.11 -7.44 13.62
N GLN A 66 -0.84 -7.70 14.52
CA GLN A 66 -1.06 -6.89 15.70
C GLN A 66 0.12 -7.00 16.67
N GLU A 67 0.66 -8.20 16.86
CA GLU A 67 1.85 -8.40 17.68
C GLU A 67 3.04 -7.65 17.10
N CYS A 68 3.25 -7.72 15.78
CA CYS A 68 4.29 -6.96 15.09
C CYS A 68 4.16 -5.44 15.33
N LEU A 69 2.95 -4.89 15.21
CA LEU A 69 2.69 -3.47 15.48
C LEU A 69 2.94 -3.11 16.95
N ASN A 70 2.49 -3.93 17.89
CA ASN A 70 2.73 -3.72 19.32
C ASN A 70 4.22 -3.69 19.66
N ARG A 71 5.03 -4.52 18.98
CA ARG A 71 6.49 -4.56 19.17
C ARG A 71 7.17 -3.34 18.57
N ALA A 72 6.75 -2.90 17.39
CA ALA A 72 7.22 -1.64 16.81
C ALA A 72 6.94 -0.46 17.76
N ASP A 73 5.73 -0.38 18.33
CA ASP A 73 5.35 0.68 19.28
C ASP A 73 6.20 0.68 20.56
N LYS A 74 6.61 -0.49 21.05
CA LYS A 74 7.53 -0.60 22.20
C LYS A 74 8.94 -0.16 21.88
N VAL A 75 9.42 -0.42 20.65
CA VAL A 75 10.72 0.09 20.20
C VAL A 75 10.68 1.61 20.12
N GLY A 76 9.66 2.17 19.46
CA GLY A 76 9.32 3.60 19.51
C GLY A 76 10.40 4.56 18.99
N ASP A 77 11.46 4.06 18.35
CA ASP A 77 12.59 4.84 17.84
C ASP A 77 12.68 4.83 16.30
N ASP A 78 13.68 5.53 15.75
CA ASP A 78 13.85 5.70 14.31
C ASP A 78 14.05 4.40 13.53
N ARG A 79 14.42 3.29 14.21
CA ARG A 79 14.66 2.00 13.55
C ARG A 79 13.37 1.38 13.00
N VAL A 80 12.22 1.70 13.59
CA VAL A 80 10.91 1.13 13.22
C VAL A 80 10.02 2.13 12.47
N ARG A 81 10.41 3.40 12.40
CA ARG A 81 9.59 4.45 11.78
C ARG A 81 9.17 4.11 10.35
N GLY A 82 10.12 3.67 9.52
CA GLY A 82 9.86 3.24 8.15
C GLY A 82 9.06 1.94 8.01
N PHE A 83 8.73 1.24 9.11
CA PHE A 83 7.91 0.03 9.08
C PHE A 83 6.42 0.34 9.16
N TYR A 84 6.02 1.43 9.82
CA TYR A 84 4.62 1.72 10.15
C TYR A 84 3.67 1.71 8.96
N ALA A 85 4.09 2.24 7.81
CA ALA A 85 3.28 2.19 6.59
C ALA A 85 2.96 0.73 6.18
N SER A 86 3.95 -0.17 6.24
CA SER A 86 3.77 -1.59 5.92
C SER A 86 2.99 -2.34 6.99
N LEU A 87 3.25 -2.05 8.27
CA LEU A 87 2.57 -2.68 9.41
C LEU A 87 1.06 -2.38 9.38
N HIS A 88 0.71 -1.11 9.23
CA HIS A 88 -0.68 -0.71 9.08
C HIS A 88 -1.30 -1.23 7.79
N GLY A 89 -0.57 -1.25 6.66
CA GLY A 89 -1.06 -1.86 5.42
C GLY A 89 -1.34 -3.37 5.54
N ASN A 90 -0.62 -4.08 6.41
CA ASN A 90 -0.84 -5.49 6.72
C ASN A 90 -2.05 -5.70 7.64
N MET A 91 -2.17 -4.89 8.70
CA MET A 91 -3.36 -4.85 9.55
C MET A 91 -4.62 -4.59 8.72
N ALA A 92 -4.57 -3.58 7.85
CA ALA A 92 -5.68 -3.21 6.98
C ALA A 92 -6.17 -4.37 6.12
N ARG A 93 -5.22 -5.09 5.49
CA ARG A 93 -5.53 -6.28 4.68
C ARG A 93 -6.13 -7.40 5.54
N ALA A 94 -5.54 -7.69 6.70
CA ALA A 94 -6.02 -8.75 7.58
C ALA A 94 -7.45 -8.48 8.07
N HIS A 95 -7.76 -7.23 8.44
CA HIS A 95 -9.13 -6.82 8.77
C HIS A 95 -10.07 -6.97 7.57
N ARG A 96 -9.64 -6.56 6.37
CA ARG A 96 -10.46 -6.70 5.16
C ARG A 96 -10.76 -8.16 4.83
N ASP A 97 -9.79 -9.06 4.97
CA ASP A 97 -9.96 -10.50 4.74
C ASP A 97 -10.95 -11.13 5.75
N LEU A 98 -11.15 -10.49 6.91
CA LEU A 98 -12.16 -10.81 7.91
C LEU A 98 -13.51 -10.08 7.70
N GLY A 99 -13.65 -9.28 6.64
CA GLY A 99 -14.84 -8.47 6.37
C GLY A 99 -15.00 -7.23 7.26
N GLN A 100 -13.96 -6.88 8.03
CA GLN A 100 -13.94 -5.75 8.96
C GLN A 100 -13.51 -4.47 8.22
N ILE A 101 -14.39 -3.96 7.36
CA ILE A 101 -14.07 -2.89 6.40
C ILE A 101 -13.71 -1.56 7.07
N ASP A 102 -14.39 -1.20 8.17
CA ASP A 102 -14.11 0.06 8.87
C ASP A 102 -12.72 0.05 9.52
N GLN A 103 -12.37 -1.04 10.23
CA GLN A 103 -11.02 -1.21 10.80
C GLN A 103 -9.95 -1.29 9.69
N ALA A 104 -10.26 -1.95 8.57
CA ALA A 104 -9.36 -2.01 7.44
C ALA A 104 -9.04 -0.60 6.90
N ARG A 105 -10.05 0.24 6.80
CA ARG A 105 -9.90 1.62 6.37
C ARG A 105 -9.06 2.44 7.33
N GLU A 106 -9.36 2.39 8.63
CA GLU A 106 -8.59 3.13 9.66
C GLU A 106 -7.09 2.81 9.56
N HIS A 107 -6.77 1.54 9.34
CA HIS A 107 -5.39 1.13 9.14
C HIS A 107 -4.80 1.57 7.78
N PHE A 108 -5.56 1.59 6.69
CA PHE A 108 -5.07 2.19 5.44
C PHE A 108 -4.81 3.69 5.59
N GLU A 109 -5.65 4.42 6.32
CA GLU A 109 -5.44 5.85 6.62
C GLU A 109 -4.20 6.07 7.48
N SER A 110 -3.98 5.22 8.49
CA SER A 110 -2.73 5.25 9.26
C SER A 110 -1.50 4.87 8.42
N ALA A 111 -1.62 3.92 7.49
CA ALA A 111 -0.54 3.57 6.57
C ALA A 111 -0.18 4.75 5.65
N ALA A 112 -1.18 5.49 5.16
CA ALA A 112 -1.00 6.68 4.33
C ALA A 112 -0.21 7.78 5.07
N LYS A 113 -0.46 7.97 6.38
CA LYS A 113 0.25 8.98 7.19
C LYS A 113 1.75 8.69 7.36
N HIS A 114 2.16 7.43 7.27
CA HIS A 114 3.55 6.99 7.46
C HIS A 114 4.28 6.71 6.15
N ILE A 115 3.65 6.95 4.99
CA ILE A 115 4.27 6.59 3.71
C ILE A 115 5.56 7.36 3.45
N ASP A 116 5.66 8.60 3.94
CA ASP A 116 6.82 9.47 3.77
C ASP A 116 8.00 9.09 4.69
N ASP A 117 7.76 8.25 5.70
CA ASP A 117 8.81 7.67 6.54
C ASP A 117 9.54 6.49 5.85
N VAL A 118 8.96 5.96 4.78
CA VAL A 118 9.58 4.88 4.00
C VAL A 118 10.62 5.49 3.05
N PRO A 119 11.86 4.95 3.00
CA PRO A 119 12.88 5.47 2.10
C PRO A 119 12.40 5.55 0.64
N ALA A 120 12.65 6.70 0.03
CA ALA A 120 12.24 6.97 -1.34
C ALA A 120 12.80 5.93 -2.31
N GLY A 121 11.92 5.39 -3.16
CA GLY A 121 12.29 4.39 -4.16
C GLY A 121 11.13 3.50 -4.59
N PRO A 122 11.41 2.46 -5.39
CA PRO A 122 10.39 1.58 -5.95
C PRO A 122 9.51 0.91 -4.90
N HIS A 123 10.07 0.60 -3.72
CA HIS A 123 9.32 -0.02 -2.63
C HIS A 123 8.28 0.94 -2.03
N GLN A 124 8.67 2.18 -1.70
CA GLN A 124 7.73 3.20 -1.22
C GLN A 124 6.62 3.44 -2.25
N GLN A 125 6.96 3.57 -3.53
CA GLN A 125 5.98 3.78 -4.60
C GLN A 125 4.96 2.63 -4.69
N TRP A 126 5.45 1.39 -4.64
CA TRP A 126 4.58 0.21 -4.65
C TRP A 126 3.67 0.16 -3.43
N LEU A 127 4.20 0.47 -2.25
CA LEU A 127 3.41 0.52 -1.02
C LEU A 127 2.34 1.61 -1.10
N ARG A 128 2.67 2.80 -1.62
CA ARG A 128 1.72 3.88 -1.87
C ARG A 128 0.56 3.43 -2.75
N TYR A 129 0.83 2.73 -3.87
CA TYR A 129 -0.22 2.19 -4.73
C TYR A 129 -1.13 1.19 -4.00
N ARG A 130 -0.56 0.33 -3.16
CA ARG A 130 -1.34 -0.63 -2.37
C ARG A 130 -2.23 0.05 -1.34
N ILE A 131 -1.72 1.08 -0.66
CA ILE A 131 -2.47 1.86 0.33
C ILE A 131 -3.62 2.60 -0.37
N ALA A 132 -3.32 3.31 -1.46
CA ALA A 132 -4.31 4.04 -2.26
C ALA A 132 -5.43 3.12 -2.78
N ALA A 133 -5.07 1.94 -3.30
CA ALA A 133 -6.05 0.93 -3.71
C ALA A 133 -6.89 0.41 -2.54
N GLY A 134 -6.27 0.23 -1.36
CA GLY A 134 -6.94 -0.12 -0.12
C GLY A 134 -7.99 0.91 0.28
N LEU A 135 -7.59 2.19 0.36
CA LEU A 135 -8.47 3.32 0.68
C LEU A 135 -9.68 3.41 -0.26
N ARG A 136 -9.46 3.26 -1.57
CA ARG A 136 -10.55 3.23 -2.56
C ARG A 136 -11.49 2.05 -2.34
N ALA A 137 -10.96 0.86 -2.07
CA ALA A 137 -11.76 -0.35 -1.87
C ALA A 137 -12.55 -0.36 -0.56
N THR A 138 -12.10 0.39 0.45
CA THR A 138 -12.77 0.54 1.76
C THR A 138 -13.48 1.89 1.90
N ALA A 139 -13.62 2.65 0.81
CA ALA A 139 -14.39 3.88 0.82
C ALA A 139 -15.86 3.57 1.14
N PRO A 140 -16.60 4.48 1.81
CA PRO A 140 -17.99 4.23 2.11
C PRO A 140 -18.75 4.21 0.78
N ALA A 141 -19.82 3.42 0.70
CA ALA A 141 -20.71 3.50 -0.46
C ALA A 141 -21.24 4.92 -0.56
N ALA A 142 -20.80 5.64 -1.58
CA ALA A 142 -21.26 6.97 -1.87
C ALA A 142 -22.78 6.97 -2.07
N PRO A 143 -23.54 7.88 -1.44
CA PRO A 143 -24.91 8.13 -1.88
C PRO A 143 -24.86 8.78 -3.26
N GLN A 144 -24.98 7.96 -4.31
CA GLN A 144 -25.23 8.36 -5.71
C GLN A 144 -24.27 9.43 -6.27
N GLN A 145 -22.97 9.32 -5.98
CA GLN A 145 -21.97 10.28 -6.48
C GLN A 145 -21.72 10.08 -7.98
N HIS A 146 -21.59 11.20 -8.70
CA HIS A 146 -21.14 11.23 -10.08
C HIS A 146 -19.90 10.34 -10.24
N GLU A 147 -19.90 9.50 -11.29
CA GLU A 147 -18.73 8.71 -11.66
C GLU A 147 -17.49 9.61 -11.63
N ASP A 148 -16.43 9.14 -10.97
CA ASP A 148 -15.13 9.83 -10.98
C ASP A 148 -14.72 10.06 -12.44
N PRO A 149 -14.70 11.33 -12.91
CA PRO A 149 -14.49 11.62 -14.33
C PRO A 149 -13.11 11.17 -14.81
N VAL A 150 -12.15 11.01 -13.89
CA VAL A 150 -10.82 10.47 -14.20
C VAL A 150 -10.89 8.95 -14.39
N GLY A 151 -11.69 8.25 -13.58
CA GLY A 151 -11.92 6.81 -13.71
C GLY A 151 -12.60 6.42 -15.03
N GLU A 152 -13.61 7.20 -15.47
CA GLU A 152 -14.25 6.98 -16.77
C GLU A 152 -13.27 7.19 -17.93
N LEU A 153 -12.47 8.26 -17.86
CA LEU A 153 -11.43 8.54 -18.84
C LEU A 153 -10.40 7.41 -18.91
N LEU A 154 -9.90 6.95 -17.76
CA LEU A 154 -8.95 5.82 -17.69
C LEU A 154 -9.54 4.55 -18.31
N THR A 155 -10.83 4.29 -18.12
CA THR A 155 -11.51 3.15 -18.74
C THR A 155 -11.50 3.25 -20.27
N LYS A 156 -11.78 4.43 -20.82
CA LYS A 156 -11.74 4.68 -22.29
C LYS A 156 -10.31 4.54 -22.83
N LEU A 157 -9.31 5.09 -22.13
CA LEU A 157 -7.90 4.99 -22.52
C LEU A 157 -7.40 3.53 -22.49
N CYS A 158 -7.78 2.76 -21.47
CA CYS A 158 -7.50 1.32 -21.39
C CYS A 158 -8.14 0.53 -22.54
N ALA A 159 -9.41 0.80 -22.86
CA ALA A 159 -10.12 0.13 -23.96
C ALA A 159 -9.42 0.36 -25.32
N ARG A 160 -8.71 1.47 -25.47
CA ARG A 160 -7.95 1.82 -26.68
C ARG A 160 -6.47 1.46 -26.63
N THR A 161 -5.98 0.95 -25.51
CA THR A 161 -4.53 0.70 -25.30
C THR A 161 -3.69 1.96 -25.54
N ASP A 162 -4.17 3.14 -25.11
CA ASP A 162 -3.42 4.40 -25.24
C ASP A 162 -2.32 4.46 -24.17
N LEU A 163 -1.23 3.72 -24.41
CA LEU A 163 -0.14 3.56 -23.44
C LEU A 163 0.52 4.89 -23.10
N GLU A 164 0.56 5.83 -24.05
CA GLU A 164 1.13 7.17 -23.82
C GLU A 164 0.30 7.96 -22.80
N ALA A 165 -1.03 8.03 -22.98
CA ALA A 165 -1.91 8.74 -22.05
C ALA A 165 -1.94 8.06 -20.68
N LEU A 166 -1.98 6.72 -20.69
CA LEU A 166 -1.96 5.92 -19.47
C LEU A 166 -0.64 6.09 -18.71
N SER A 167 0.51 6.18 -19.39
CA SER A 167 1.80 6.39 -18.74
C SER A 167 1.88 7.70 -17.95
N LEU A 168 1.11 8.71 -18.36
CA LEU A 168 1.07 10.02 -17.73
C LEU A 168 0.06 10.06 -16.57
N LEU A 169 -1.15 9.53 -16.78
CA LEU A 169 -2.27 9.68 -15.85
C LEU A 169 -2.35 8.57 -14.80
N LEU A 170 -2.03 7.33 -15.19
CA LEU A 170 -2.23 6.17 -14.33
C LEU A 170 -1.37 6.19 -13.05
N PRO A 171 -0.07 6.57 -13.08
CA PRO A 171 0.75 6.61 -11.85
C PRO A 171 0.20 7.57 -10.79
N THR A 172 -0.18 8.79 -11.18
CA THR A 172 -0.71 9.80 -10.25
C THR A 172 -2.09 9.40 -9.71
N TYR A 173 -2.95 8.85 -10.58
CA TYR A 173 -4.27 8.36 -10.17
C TYR A 173 -4.18 7.16 -9.21
N MET A 174 -3.40 6.15 -9.59
CA MET A 174 -3.28 4.92 -8.81
C MET A 174 -2.63 5.14 -7.45
N GLY A 175 -1.73 6.13 -7.35
CA GLY A 175 -1.02 6.51 -6.13
C GLY A 175 -1.68 7.60 -5.30
N SER A 176 -2.83 8.14 -5.70
CA SER A 176 -3.51 9.17 -4.91
C SER A 176 -4.02 8.61 -3.60
N LEU A 177 -3.60 9.25 -2.51
CA LEU A 177 -4.08 9.06 -1.15
C LEU A 177 -5.19 10.07 -0.79
N GLY A 178 -5.59 10.91 -1.76
CA GLY A 178 -6.61 11.95 -1.59
C GLY A 178 -6.10 13.23 -0.91
N THR A 179 -4.79 13.46 -0.89
CA THR A 179 -4.22 14.72 -0.37
C THR A 179 -4.39 15.85 -1.39
N PRO A 180 -4.36 17.14 -0.99
CA PRO A 180 -4.37 18.26 -1.93
C PRO A 180 -3.25 18.20 -2.97
N GLU A 181 -2.07 17.71 -2.59
CA GLU A 181 -0.93 17.53 -3.48
C GLU A 181 -1.16 16.41 -4.52
N ASP A 182 -1.82 15.31 -4.13
CA ASP A 182 -2.24 14.26 -5.06
C ASP A 182 -3.28 14.78 -6.05
N GLU A 183 -4.24 15.57 -5.55
CA GLU A 183 -5.26 16.20 -6.39
C GLU A 183 -4.63 17.17 -7.38
N GLU A 184 -3.65 17.98 -6.97
CA GLU A 184 -2.89 18.85 -7.87
C GLU A 184 -2.08 18.06 -8.90
N SER A 185 -1.43 16.96 -8.48
CA SER A 185 -0.62 16.10 -9.35
C SER A 185 -1.45 15.46 -10.46
N ILE A 186 -2.62 14.91 -10.13
CA ILE A 186 -3.55 14.37 -11.13
C ILE A 186 -4.05 15.51 -12.05
N THR A 187 -4.37 16.69 -11.50
CA THR A 187 -4.85 17.83 -12.32
C THR A 187 -3.79 18.27 -13.31
N THR A 188 -2.53 18.26 -12.89
CA THR A 188 -1.39 18.57 -13.75
C THR A 188 -1.25 17.54 -14.88
N ALA A 189 -1.33 16.25 -14.58
CA ALA A 189 -1.32 15.18 -15.59
C ALA A 189 -2.47 15.33 -16.61
N LEU A 190 -3.69 15.65 -16.14
CA LEU A 190 -4.84 15.91 -17.00
C LEU A 190 -4.60 17.14 -17.92
N ARG A 191 -4.03 18.23 -17.38
CA ARG A 191 -3.71 19.44 -18.17
C ARG A 191 -2.65 19.17 -19.22
N MET A 192 -1.62 18.38 -18.89
CA MET A 192 -0.59 17.96 -19.85
C MET A 192 -1.22 17.14 -20.98
N LEU A 193 -2.01 16.11 -20.67
CA LEU A 193 -2.70 15.30 -21.67
C LEU A 193 -3.66 16.13 -22.53
N HIS A 194 -4.39 17.06 -21.90
CA HIS A 194 -5.30 17.97 -22.60
C HIS A 194 -4.56 18.90 -23.58
N ALA A 195 -3.36 19.36 -23.23
CA ALA A 195 -2.55 20.25 -24.08
C ALA A 195 -2.10 19.59 -25.39
N GLU A 196 -1.96 18.26 -25.41
CA GLU A 196 -1.54 17.50 -26.60
C GLU A 196 -2.61 17.50 -27.71
N ARG A 197 -3.90 17.69 -27.36
CA ARG A 197 -5.04 17.72 -28.30
C ARG A 197 -5.09 16.54 -29.28
N ARG A 198 -4.57 15.39 -28.88
CA ARG A 198 -4.49 14.17 -29.71
C ARG A 198 -5.62 13.18 -29.45
N LEU A 199 -6.37 13.34 -28.37
CA LEU A 199 -7.50 12.47 -28.05
C LEU A 199 -8.73 12.81 -28.90
N PRO A 200 -9.64 11.84 -29.15
CA PRO A 200 -10.92 12.08 -29.77
C PRO A 200 -11.72 13.17 -29.05
N ASN A 201 -12.58 13.89 -29.78
CA ASN A 201 -13.35 15.03 -29.26
C ASN A 201 -14.12 14.71 -27.97
N GLU A 202 -14.69 13.51 -27.85
CA GLU A 202 -15.41 13.08 -26.65
C GLU A 202 -14.50 12.99 -25.42
N GLU A 203 -13.33 12.34 -25.55
CA GLU A 203 -12.34 12.21 -24.47
C GLU A 203 -11.68 13.56 -24.17
N GLN A 204 -11.47 14.41 -25.18
CA GLN A 204 -10.97 15.77 -25.00
C GLN A 204 -11.97 16.64 -24.21
N ALA A 205 -13.28 16.46 -24.45
CA ALA A 205 -14.33 17.10 -23.67
C ALA A 205 -14.41 16.54 -22.25
N ALA A 206 -14.26 15.22 -22.07
CA ALA A 206 -14.18 14.57 -20.77
C ALA A 206 -12.99 15.09 -19.94
N LEU A 207 -11.81 15.24 -20.55
CA LEU A 207 -10.65 15.89 -19.93
C LEU A 207 -10.96 17.32 -19.47
N SER A 208 -11.58 18.11 -20.34
CA SER A 208 -11.98 19.48 -20.00
C SER A 208 -12.94 19.53 -18.81
N HIS A 209 -13.87 18.57 -18.74
CA HIS A 209 -14.79 18.43 -17.62
C HIS A 209 -14.06 18.04 -16.33
N ALA A 210 -13.22 17.00 -16.37
CA ALA A 210 -12.44 16.54 -15.23
C ALA A 210 -11.56 17.65 -14.62
N ILE A 211 -10.87 18.43 -15.47
CA ILE A 211 -10.04 19.57 -15.03
C ILE A 211 -10.91 20.63 -14.34
N LYS A 212 -12.08 20.95 -14.87
CA LYS A 212 -12.99 21.95 -14.29
C LYS A 212 -13.52 21.52 -12.93
N VAL A 213 -13.99 20.28 -12.81
CA VAL A 213 -14.50 19.73 -11.54
C VAL A 213 -13.42 19.80 -10.46
N ARG A 214 -12.18 19.45 -10.78
CA ARG A 214 -11.08 19.40 -9.82
C ARG A 214 -10.44 20.76 -9.53
N SER A 215 -10.65 21.77 -10.38
CA SER A 215 -10.19 23.14 -10.12
C SER A 215 -11.21 23.99 -9.34
N ALA A 216 -12.39 23.45 -9.06
CA ALA A 216 -13.48 24.13 -8.34
C ALA A 216 -13.54 23.78 -6.84
N VAL A 217 -12.67 22.87 -6.40
CA VAL A 217 -12.47 22.42 -5.00
C VAL A 217 -11.23 23.10 -4.45
#